data_AF-A0A914NPS3-F1
#
_entry.id   AF-A0A914NPS3-F1
#
_cell.length_a   1.000
_cell.length_b   1.000
_cell.length_c   1.000
_cell.angle_alpha   90.00
_cell.angle_beta   90.00
_cell.angle_gamma   90.00
#
_symmetry.space_group_name_H-M   'P 1'
#
loop_
_entity.id
_entity.type
_entity.pdbx_description
1 polymer ?
#
loop_
_entity_poly.entity_id
_entity_poly.type
_entity_poly.pdbx_seq_one_letter_code
_entity_poly.pdbx_strand_id
1 'polypeptide(L)'
;MLQTTLSILILNLLASLPVSAWPDGAPCLRTVIDSMNPLEAVEHQGGLQLTEPPFQIQLDEKCYRPGQPVALILRGNASTSLFKGFSMQPIIFNGARTGFRSGQFVHLDDNGSWQFQCFRQRDSVTHSHDEGKERLKLWWRGDGQTDTVQFVATVVQSLRRFWVKSVLSAPLPPCSLFPNGLGWLSPPPTTPPPADTFKLETFQ
;
A
#
# COMPACT_ATOMS: atom_id res chain seq x y z
N MET A 1 25.96 35.81 24.24
CA MET A 1 25.13 35.94 23.03
C MET A 1 25.50 34.94 21.93
N LEU A 2 26.78 34.69 21.65
CA LEU A 2 27.20 33.75 20.59
C LEU A 2 26.87 32.26 20.88
N GLN A 3 26.85 31.88 22.16
CA GLN A 3 26.64 30.50 22.60
C GLN A 3 25.16 30.07 22.50
N THR A 4 24.24 31.00 22.78
CA THR A 4 22.79 30.79 22.68
C THR A 4 22.31 30.72 21.23
N THR A 5 22.92 31.48 20.31
CA THR A 5 22.61 31.42 18.88
C THR A 5 23.07 30.12 18.24
N LEU A 6 24.21 29.56 18.68
CA LEU A 6 24.73 28.29 18.19
C LEU A 6 23.81 27.12 18.59
N SER A 7 23.32 27.12 19.84
CA SER A 7 22.40 26.09 20.34
C SER A 7 21.05 26.08 19.61
N ILE A 8 20.50 27.25 19.27
CA ILE A 8 19.25 27.36 18.51
C ILE A 8 19.44 26.88 17.06
N LEU A 9 20.61 27.12 16.45
CA LEU A 9 20.94 26.66 15.11
C LEU A 9 21.06 25.12 15.06
N ILE A 10 21.70 24.51 16.05
CA ILE A 10 21.87 23.05 16.16
C ILE A 10 20.52 22.36 16.42
N LEU A 11 19.64 22.95 17.23
CA LEU A 11 18.32 22.37 17.52
C LEU A 11 17.39 22.39 16.29
N ASN A 12 17.45 23.44 15.46
CA ASN A 12 16.71 23.49 14.20
C ASN A 12 17.27 22.53 13.13
N LEU A 13 18.59 22.29 13.12
CA LEU A 13 19.22 21.35 12.19
C LEU A 13 18.90 19.87 12.51
N LEU A 14 18.69 19.55 13.79
CA LEU A 14 18.27 18.21 14.24
C LEU A 14 16.78 17.92 13.96
N ALA A 15 15.95 18.94 13.77
CA ALA A 15 14.53 18.79 13.47
C ALA A 15 14.24 18.49 11.98
N SER A 16 15.24 18.65 11.10
CA SER A 16 15.12 18.44 9.65
C SER A 16 15.93 17.25 9.14
N LEU A 17 16.04 16.17 9.91
CA LEU A 17 16.62 14.94 9.39
C LEU A 17 15.68 14.33 8.34
N PRO A 18 16.15 14.09 7.10
CA PRO A 18 15.35 13.45 6.09
C PRO A 18 14.93 12.07 6.59
N VAL A 19 13.63 11.86 6.64
CA VAL A 19 13.03 10.56 6.92
C VAL A 19 13.42 9.62 5.79
N SER A 20 14.41 8.76 6.03
CA SER A 20 14.81 7.72 5.08
C SER A 20 13.68 6.70 4.93
N ALA A 21 13.38 6.31 3.69
CA ALA A 21 12.59 5.14 3.37
C ALA A 21 13.37 4.36 2.30
N TRP A 22 13.04 3.07 2.14
CA TRP A 22 13.71 2.26 1.13
C TRP A 22 13.39 2.82 -0.26
N PRO A 23 14.41 3.12 -1.09
CA PRO A 23 14.17 3.63 -2.45
C PRO A 23 13.56 2.53 -3.32
N ASP A 24 13.99 1.29 -3.11
CA ASP A 24 13.52 0.17 -3.89
C ASP A 24 12.28 -0.43 -3.23
N GLY A 25 11.30 -0.80 -4.04
CA GLY A 25 10.03 -1.39 -3.62
C GLY A 25 10.16 -2.55 -2.63
N ALA A 26 9.02 -3.01 -2.08
CA ALA A 26 9.02 -4.15 -1.17
C ALA A 26 9.75 -5.37 -1.77
N PRO A 27 10.64 -6.05 -1.01
CA PRO A 27 11.45 -7.16 -1.54
C PRO A 27 10.64 -8.28 -2.19
N CYS A 28 11.27 -8.92 -3.18
CA CYS A 28 10.74 -10.05 -3.94
C CYS A 28 10.75 -11.37 -3.15
N LEU A 29 10.16 -11.39 -1.96
CA LEU A 29 10.09 -12.57 -1.10
C LEU A 29 8.64 -12.99 -0.92
N ARG A 30 8.38 -14.30 -0.93
CA ARG A 30 7.01 -14.82 -0.85
C ARG A 30 6.32 -14.41 0.45
N THR A 31 7.04 -14.43 1.57
CA THR A 31 6.57 -13.98 2.89
C THR A 31 6.17 -12.51 2.85
N VAL A 32 7.07 -11.63 2.36
CA VAL A 32 6.83 -10.18 2.24
C VAL A 32 5.62 -9.88 1.38
N ILE A 33 5.46 -10.59 0.27
CA ILE A 33 4.33 -10.42 -0.65
C ILE A 33 3.03 -10.85 0.02
N ASP A 34 2.99 -12.03 0.64
CA ASP A 34 1.76 -12.55 1.24
C ASP A 34 1.38 -11.78 2.53
N SER A 35 2.35 -11.35 3.33
CA SER A 35 2.13 -10.60 4.57
C SER A 35 1.82 -9.12 4.31
N MET A 36 2.39 -8.54 3.26
CA MET A 36 2.43 -7.09 2.98
C MET A 36 2.93 -6.28 4.19
N ASN A 37 3.77 -6.86 5.05
CA ASN A 37 4.12 -6.33 6.35
C ASN A 37 5.56 -5.76 6.37
N PRO A 38 5.74 -4.42 6.47
CA PRO A 38 7.06 -3.79 6.57
C PRO A 38 7.86 -4.27 7.79
N LEU A 39 7.20 -4.81 8.83
CA LEU A 39 7.88 -5.35 10.01
C LEU A 39 8.75 -6.58 9.73
N GLU A 40 8.69 -7.18 8.55
CA GLU A 40 9.67 -8.19 8.12
C GLU A 40 11.10 -7.63 8.05
N ALA A 41 11.24 -6.30 7.92
CA ALA A 41 12.50 -5.58 8.03
C ALA A 41 12.64 -4.92 9.41
N VAL A 42 13.80 -5.12 10.05
CA VAL A 42 14.08 -4.70 11.44
C VAL A 42 13.98 -3.18 11.60
N GLU A 43 14.28 -2.43 10.55
CA GLU A 43 14.28 -0.97 10.53
C GLU A 43 12.88 -0.37 10.74
N HIS A 44 11.84 -1.13 10.39
CA HIS A 44 10.44 -0.74 10.55
C HIS A 44 9.87 -1.06 11.94
N GLN A 45 10.65 -1.65 12.85
CA GLN A 45 10.20 -1.98 14.20
C GLN A 45 9.68 -0.74 14.95
N GLY A 46 8.53 -0.92 15.61
CA GLY A 46 7.85 0.14 16.37
C GLY A 46 7.10 1.16 15.51
N GLY A 47 7.04 1.00 14.18
CA GLY A 47 6.38 1.95 13.29
C GLY A 47 4.91 1.69 12.97
N LEU A 48 4.40 0.51 13.31
CA LEU A 48 3.04 0.08 13.04
C LEU A 48 2.02 1.03 13.68
N GLN A 49 1.11 1.53 12.86
CA GLN A 49 -0.04 2.33 13.29
C GLN A 49 -1.30 1.48 13.27
N LEU A 50 -2.09 1.56 14.35
CA LEU A 50 -3.40 0.90 14.48
C LEU A 50 -4.57 1.89 14.42
N THR A 51 -4.26 3.16 14.17
CA THR A 51 -5.25 4.21 13.92
C THR A 51 -5.81 4.12 12.50
N GLU A 52 -6.89 4.86 12.23
CA GLU A 52 -7.38 5.02 10.87
C GLU A 52 -6.29 5.65 9.98
N PRO A 53 -5.95 5.03 8.83
CA PRO A 53 -4.95 5.58 7.95
C PRO A 53 -5.44 6.88 7.30
N PRO A 54 -4.60 7.92 7.20
CA PRO A 54 -4.95 9.17 6.51
C PRO A 54 -4.85 9.02 4.97
N PHE A 55 -5.19 7.85 4.46
CA PHE A 55 -5.08 7.46 3.05
C PHE A 55 -6.32 6.69 2.62
N GLN A 56 -6.59 6.71 1.32
CA GLN A 56 -7.72 6.00 0.73
C GLN A 56 -7.36 5.46 -0.65
N ILE A 57 -8.07 4.39 -1.04
CA ILE A 57 -8.08 3.88 -2.41
C ILE A 57 -9.43 4.25 -3.03
N GLN A 58 -9.39 5.07 -4.07
CA GLN A 58 -10.56 5.45 -4.86
C GLN A 58 -10.61 4.63 -6.14
N LEU A 59 -11.81 4.21 -6.52
CA LEU A 59 -12.09 3.50 -7.76
C LEU A 59 -12.82 4.45 -8.70
N ASP A 60 -12.42 4.49 -9.96
CA ASP A 60 -13.12 5.30 -10.97
C ASP A 60 -14.46 4.65 -11.38
N GLU A 61 -14.64 3.36 -11.08
CA GLU A 61 -15.81 2.56 -11.42
C GLU A 61 -16.43 1.89 -10.18
N LYS A 62 -17.75 1.62 -10.26
CA LYS A 62 -18.50 0.90 -9.20
C LYS A 62 -18.56 -0.61 -9.41
N CYS A 63 -18.24 -1.09 -10.60
CA CYS A 63 -18.16 -2.50 -10.98
C CYS A 63 -17.13 -2.65 -12.10
N TYR A 64 -16.67 -3.87 -12.38
CA TYR A 64 -15.72 -4.12 -13.47
C TYR A 64 -16.31 -5.04 -14.55
N ARG A 65 -15.78 -4.93 -15.77
CA ARG A 65 -16.01 -5.90 -16.84
C ARG A 65 -14.73 -6.71 -17.05
N PRO A 66 -14.81 -8.04 -17.23
CA PRO A 66 -13.63 -8.86 -17.46
C PRO A 66 -12.79 -8.32 -18.64
N GLY A 67 -11.48 -8.25 -18.45
CA GLY A 67 -10.52 -7.73 -19.42
C GLY A 67 -10.48 -6.21 -19.58
N GLN A 68 -11.49 -5.47 -19.09
CA GLN A 68 -11.50 -4.01 -19.13
C GLN A 68 -10.68 -3.45 -17.95
N PRO A 69 -9.68 -2.59 -18.21
CA PRO A 69 -8.95 -1.90 -17.15
C PRO A 69 -9.85 -0.95 -16.36
N VAL A 70 -9.72 -0.99 -15.04
CA VAL A 70 -10.30 -0.07 -14.06
C VAL A 70 -9.17 0.72 -13.43
N ALA A 71 -9.35 2.04 -13.36
CA ALA A 71 -8.41 2.92 -12.69
C ALA A 71 -8.64 2.93 -11.18
N LEU A 72 -7.53 2.92 -10.45
CA LEU A 72 -7.45 2.95 -9.00
C LEU A 72 -6.56 4.13 -8.61
N ILE A 73 -6.92 4.85 -7.56
CA ILE A 73 -6.15 5.98 -7.08
C ILE A 73 -5.85 5.79 -5.59
N LEU A 74 -4.58 5.56 -5.26
CA LEU A 74 -4.08 5.64 -3.89
C LEU A 74 -3.71 7.09 -3.60
N ARG A 75 -4.28 7.68 -2.55
CA ARG A 75 -3.99 9.09 -2.21
C ARG A 75 -4.09 9.37 -0.72
N GLY A 76 -3.44 10.46 -0.30
CA GLY A 76 -3.67 11.10 0.99
C GLY A 76 -5.06 11.73 1.10
N ASN A 77 -5.59 11.74 2.32
CA ASN A 77 -6.85 12.42 2.64
C ASN A 77 -6.67 13.95 2.67
N ALA A 78 -5.48 14.42 3.05
CA ALA A 78 -5.06 15.81 2.98
C ALA A 78 -3.79 15.94 2.12
N SER A 79 -3.49 17.15 1.62
CA SER A 79 -2.27 17.44 0.85
C SER A 79 -0.97 17.21 1.65
N THR A 80 -1.06 17.26 2.99
CA THR A 80 0.06 16.94 3.89
C THR A 80 0.24 15.44 4.13
N SER A 81 -0.74 14.62 3.76
CA SER A 81 -0.71 13.16 3.90
C SER A 81 0.04 12.52 2.73
N LEU A 82 1.35 12.79 2.66
CA LEU A 82 2.24 12.16 1.69
C LEU A 82 2.60 10.75 2.13
N PHE A 83 2.73 9.82 1.18
CA PHE A 83 3.28 8.48 1.41
C PHE A 83 4.53 8.26 0.57
N LYS A 84 5.48 7.50 1.11
CA LYS A 84 6.75 7.20 0.45
C LYS A 84 6.75 5.80 -0.16
N GLY A 85 6.17 4.84 0.55
CA GLY A 85 6.07 3.46 0.09
C GLY A 85 4.67 2.90 0.20
N PHE A 86 4.41 1.83 -0.54
CA PHE A 86 3.18 1.06 -0.44
C PHE A 86 3.37 -0.36 -0.97
N SER A 87 2.46 -1.25 -0.60
CA SER A 87 2.22 -2.55 -1.23
C SER A 87 0.72 -2.69 -1.42
N MET A 88 0.24 -3.11 -2.58
CA MET A 88 -1.18 -3.25 -2.88
C MET A 88 -1.48 -4.56 -3.60
N GLN A 89 -2.60 -5.20 -3.23
CA GLN A 89 -3.08 -6.44 -3.80
C GLN A 89 -4.60 -6.40 -4.04
N PRO A 90 -5.10 -6.97 -5.15
CA PRO A 90 -6.51 -7.20 -5.40
C PRO A 90 -6.92 -8.54 -4.79
N ILE A 91 -7.69 -8.53 -3.70
CA ILE A 91 -8.08 -9.74 -2.96
C ILE A 91 -9.55 -10.05 -3.23
N ILE A 92 -9.88 -11.32 -3.52
CA ILE A 92 -11.28 -11.78 -3.62
C ILE A 92 -11.98 -11.49 -2.30
N PHE A 93 -13.03 -10.69 -2.35
CA PHE A 93 -13.77 -10.21 -1.20
C PHE A 93 -14.64 -11.33 -0.60
N ASN A 94 -14.20 -11.91 0.51
CA ASN A 94 -14.95 -12.88 1.33
C ASN A 94 -14.95 -12.46 2.81
N GLY A 95 -15.17 -11.16 3.04
CA GLY A 95 -14.75 -10.46 4.25
C GLY A 95 -13.53 -9.58 3.96
N ALA A 96 -13.37 -8.49 4.72
CA ALA A 96 -12.26 -7.59 4.48
C ALA A 96 -10.91 -8.28 4.78
N ARG A 97 -9.93 -8.07 3.90
CA ARG A 97 -8.54 -8.57 4.05
C ARG A 97 -8.39 -10.10 4.01
N THR A 98 -9.42 -10.83 3.60
CA THR A 98 -9.40 -12.30 3.44
C THR A 98 -9.58 -12.65 1.98
N GLY A 99 -8.92 -13.71 1.50
CA GLY A 99 -9.09 -14.25 0.15
C GLY A 99 -7.79 -14.43 -0.63
N PHE A 100 -7.94 -14.88 -1.88
CA PHE A 100 -6.85 -15.04 -2.84
C PHE A 100 -6.70 -13.80 -3.72
N ARG A 101 -5.51 -13.59 -4.29
CA ARG A 101 -5.30 -12.53 -5.26
C ARG A 101 -6.03 -12.83 -6.57
N SER A 102 -6.66 -11.84 -7.18
CA SER A 102 -7.40 -12.01 -8.43
C SER A 102 -7.23 -10.83 -9.40
N GLY A 103 -7.14 -11.15 -10.69
CA GLY A 103 -6.86 -10.19 -11.76
C GLY A 103 -5.41 -9.70 -11.77
N GLN A 104 -5.14 -8.67 -12.58
CA GLN A 104 -3.79 -8.22 -12.89
C GLN A 104 -3.73 -6.70 -12.93
N PHE A 105 -2.68 -6.14 -12.31
CA PHE A 105 -2.28 -4.78 -12.57
C PHE A 105 -1.69 -4.64 -13.97
N VAL A 106 -1.93 -3.49 -14.61
CA VAL A 106 -1.47 -3.19 -15.97
C VAL A 106 -0.83 -1.80 -16.00
N HIS A 107 0.25 -1.65 -16.77
CA HIS A 107 0.83 -0.33 -17.04
C HIS A 107 0.12 0.28 -18.24
N LEU A 108 -0.61 1.36 -18.02
CA LEU A 108 -1.21 2.19 -19.07
C LEU A 108 -0.75 3.63 -18.86
N ASP A 109 0.17 4.08 -19.73
CA ASP A 109 0.70 5.44 -19.83
C ASP A 109 0.91 6.16 -18.49
N ASP A 110 1.61 5.48 -17.57
CA ASP A 110 1.96 6.03 -16.27
C ASP A 110 3.48 6.08 -16.12
N ASN A 111 4.02 7.28 -15.87
CA ASN A 111 5.45 7.54 -15.66
C ASN A 111 5.88 7.11 -14.24
N GLY A 112 5.27 6.02 -13.78
CA GLY A 112 4.73 5.87 -12.45
C GLY A 112 5.76 5.62 -11.37
N SER A 113 5.38 5.99 -10.16
CA SER A 113 6.14 5.73 -8.94
C SER A 113 5.89 4.33 -8.37
N TRP A 114 5.63 3.35 -9.25
CA TRP A 114 5.28 1.98 -8.89
C TRP A 114 5.84 0.95 -9.86
N GLN A 115 5.88 -0.29 -9.38
CA GLN A 115 6.32 -1.47 -10.11
C GLN A 115 5.59 -2.71 -9.59
N PHE A 116 5.64 -3.81 -10.36
CA PHE A 116 5.15 -5.10 -9.86
C PHE A 116 6.03 -5.59 -8.71
N GLN A 117 5.40 -6.06 -7.64
CA GLN A 117 6.12 -6.48 -6.44
C GLN A 117 6.85 -7.81 -6.63
N CYS A 118 6.38 -8.69 -7.53
CA CYS A 118 7.16 -9.74 -8.19
C CYS A 118 6.34 -10.69 -9.06
N PHE A 119 7.05 -11.66 -9.67
CA PHE A 119 6.53 -12.79 -10.44
C PHE A 119 5.76 -12.42 -11.71
N ARG A 120 5.46 -13.44 -12.52
CA ARG A 120 4.72 -13.27 -13.79
C ARG A 120 3.24 -12.93 -13.59
N GLN A 121 2.71 -13.06 -12.37
CA GLN A 121 1.27 -12.98 -12.08
C GLN A 121 0.72 -11.55 -12.08
N ARG A 122 1.58 -10.52 -11.89
CA ARG A 122 1.19 -9.08 -11.91
C ARG A 122 0.02 -8.75 -10.98
N ASP A 123 -0.13 -9.52 -9.91
CA ASP A 123 -1.23 -9.47 -8.94
C ASP A 123 -0.83 -8.73 -7.65
N SER A 124 0.37 -8.14 -7.61
CA SER A 124 0.87 -7.36 -6.49
C SER A 124 1.77 -6.24 -7.01
N VAL A 125 1.66 -5.06 -6.41
CA VAL A 125 2.41 -3.86 -6.81
C VAL A 125 2.97 -3.12 -5.60
N THR A 126 4.09 -2.43 -5.79
CA THR A 126 4.78 -1.63 -4.78
C THR A 126 5.39 -0.37 -5.41
N HIS A 127 5.88 0.55 -4.58
CA HIS A 127 6.61 1.74 -5.04
C HIS A 127 7.92 1.41 -5.78
N SER A 128 8.36 2.34 -6.64
CA SER A 128 9.63 2.26 -7.38
C SER A 128 10.72 3.23 -6.88
N HIS A 129 10.35 4.19 -6.02
CA HIS A 129 11.24 5.17 -5.39
C HIS A 129 10.59 5.70 -4.09
N ASP A 130 11.36 6.33 -3.21
CA ASP A 130 10.92 6.78 -1.87
C ASP A 130 10.43 8.23 -1.79
N GLU A 131 10.36 8.94 -2.94
CA GLU A 131 9.87 10.31 -2.97
C GLU A 131 8.43 10.41 -2.43
N GLY A 132 8.10 11.53 -1.78
CA GLY A 132 6.78 11.76 -1.22
C GLY A 132 5.70 11.88 -2.30
N LYS A 133 4.67 11.04 -2.21
CA LYS A 133 3.55 10.99 -3.15
C LYS A 133 2.28 11.47 -2.45
N GLU A 134 1.58 12.43 -3.03
CA GLU A 134 0.23 12.79 -2.60
C GLU A 134 -0.81 11.83 -3.20
N ARG A 135 -0.56 11.41 -4.45
CA ARG A 135 -1.47 10.62 -5.28
C ARG A 135 -0.66 9.69 -6.17
N LEU A 136 -1.18 8.49 -6.36
CA LEU A 136 -0.69 7.49 -7.30
C LEU A 136 -1.89 6.88 -8.04
N LYS A 137 -1.83 6.84 -9.36
CA LYS A 137 -2.83 6.16 -10.19
C LYS A 137 -2.29 4.79 -10.59
N LEU A 138 -3.14 3.77 -10.53
CA LEU A 138 -2.83 2.42 -11.00
C LEU A 138 -3.98 1.95 -11.88
N TRP A 139 -3.72 0.89 -12.65
CA TRP A 139 -4.74 0.24 -13.46
C TRP A 139 -4.76 -1.24 -13.17
N TRP A 140 -5.96 -1.80 -13.08
CA TRP A 140 -6.18 -3.22 -12.84
C TRP A 140 -7.26 -3.75 -13.77
N ARG A 141 -7.12 -4.99 -14.21
CA ARG A 141 -8.18 -5.70 -14.94
C ARG A 141 -8.51 -7.00 -14.23
N GLY A 142 -9.80 -7.31 -14.13
CA GLY A 142 -10.27 -8.60 -13.65
C GLY A 142 -10.39 -9.60 -14.79
N ASP A 143 -10.10 -10.87 -14.52
CA ASP A 143 -10.21 -11.95 -15.51
C ASP A 143 -11.48 -12.80 -15.32
N GLY A 144 -12.07 -12.80 -14.11
CA GLY A 144 -13.26 -13.57 -13.75
C GLY A 144 -14.57 -12.79 -13.87
N GLN A 145 -15.68 -13.52 -14.01
CA GLN A 145 -17.04 -12.94 -14.14
C GLN A 145 -17.85 -12.92 -12.83
N THR A 146 -17.34 -13.56 -11.78
CA THR A 146 -18.09 -13.82 -10.54
C THR A 146 -17.48 -13.17 -9.31
N ASP A 147 -16.18 -12.93 -9.33
CA ASP A 147 -15.45 -12.56 -8.13
C ASP A 147 -15.63 -11.09 -7.81
N THR A 148 -16.08 -10.77 -6.61
CA THR A 148 -15.95 -9.41 -6.10
C THR A 148 -14.54 -9.23 -5.58
N VAL A 149 -13.88 -8.13 -5.93
CA VAL A 149 -12.48 -7.87 -5.56
C VAL A 149 -12.38 -6.64 -4.68
N GLN A 150 -11.62 -6.69 -3.60
CA GLN A 150 -11.25 -5.54 -2.79
C GLN A 150 -9.75 -5.27 -2.93
N PHE A 151 -9.40 -4.01 -3.21
CA PHE A 151 -8.00 -3.59 -3.20
C PHE A 151 -7.59 -3.30 -1.76
N VAL A 152 -6.56 -4.01 -1.33
CA VAL A 152 -5.99 -3.90 0.01
C VAL A 152 -4.59 -3.32 -0.14
N ALA A 153 -4.26 -2.29 0.63
CA ALA A 153 -2.92 -1.73 0.66
C ALA A 153 -2.34 -1.62 2.07
N THR A 154 -1.04 -1.84 2.12
CA THR A 154 -0.16 -1.35 3.18
C THR A 154 0.48 -0.05 2.69
N VAL A 155 0.42 1.01 3.50
CA VAL A 155 0.97 2.32 3.15
C VAL A 155 2.02 2.75 4.17
N VAL A 156 3.17 3.21 3.67
CA VAL A 156 4.32 3.66 4.45
C VAL A 156 4.48 5.17 4.26
N GLN A 157 4.23 5.93 5.32
CA GLN A 157 4.47 7.36 5.33
C GLN A 157 5.93 7.68 5.68
N SER A 158 6.51 6.91 6.59
CA SER A 158 7.91 7.01 7.01
C SER A 158 8.40 5.65 7.51
N LEU A 159 9.71 5.50 7.71
CA LEU A 159 10.30 4.27 8.28
C LEU A 159 9.54 3.76 9.51
N ARG A 160 9.14 4.67 10.42
CA ARG A 160 8.43 4.34 11.66
C ARG A 160 6.98 4.83 11.71
N ARG A 161 6.32 4.96 10.55
CA ARG A 161 4.88 5.26 10.48
C ARG A 161 4.26 4.62 9.25
N PHE A 162 3.54 3.54 9.46
CA PHE A 162 2.88 2.78 8.40
C PHE A 162 1.65 2.02 8.90
N TRP A 163 0.75 1.70 7.97
CA TRP A 163 -0.50 0.99 8.24
C TRP A 163 -0.56 -0.27 7.39
N VAL A 164 -0.58 -1.44 8.02
CA VAL A 164 -0.50 -2.72 7.32
C VAL A 164 -1.90 -3.22 6.96
N LYS A 165 -2.11 -3.56 5.67
CA LYS A 165 -3.37 -4.08 5.11
C LYS A 165 -4.62 -3.29 5.55
N SER A 166 -4.46 -2.00 5.79
CA SER A 166 -5.48 -1.18 6.46
C SER A 166 -6.07 -0.08 5.60
N VAL A 167 -5.49 0.18 4.43
CA VAL A 167 -6.13 1.04 3.42
C VAL A 167 -6.90 0.12 2.48
N LEU A 168 -8.22 0.26 2.47
CA LEU A 168 -9.13 -0.62 1.74
C LEU A 168 -9.92 0.20 0.72
N SER A 169 -10.11 -0.33 -0.49
CA SER A 169 -11.13 0.17 -1.40
C SER A 169 -12.52 -0.35 -1.02
N ALA A 170 -13.55 0.27 -1.59
CA ALA A 170 -14.82 -0.43 -1.73
C ALA A 170 -14.63 -1.73 -2.54
N PRO A 171 -15.32 -2.83 -2.21
CA PRO A 171 -15.34 -4.03 -3.03
C PRO A 171 -15.93 -3.72 -4.41
N LEU A 172 -15.24 -4.17 -5.44
CA LEU A 172 -15.54 -3.97 -6.84
C LEU A 172 -16.09 -5.29 -7.42
N PRO A 173 -17.42 -5.40 -7.59
CA PRO A 173 -18.05 -6.58 -8.17
C PRO A 173 -17.97 -6.58 -9.71
N PRO A 174 -18.25 -7.73 -10.36
CA PRO A 174 -18.46 -7.77 -11.80
C PRO A 174 -19.79 -7.09 -12.17
N CYS A 175 -19.80 -6.27 -13.22
CA CYS A 175 -20.97 -5.52 -13.67
C CYS A 175 -22.13 -6.42 -14.14
N SER A 176 -21.84 -7.66 -14.52
CA SER A 176 -22.85 -8.66 -14.91
C SER A 176 -23.76 -9.07 -13.75
N LEU A 177 -23.26 -9.00 -12.51
CA LEU A 177 -24.00 -9.36 -11.30
C LEU A 177 -24.48 -8.12 -10.53
N PHE A 178 -23.64 -7.09 -10.46
CA PHE A 178 -23.91 -5.89 -9.65
C PHE A 178 -23.56 -4.60 -10.43
N PRO A 179 -24.40 -4.17 -11.39
CA PRO A 179 -24.10 -3.02 -12.24
C PRO A 179 -23.99 -1.69 -11.49
N ASN A 180 -24.59 -1.59 -10.31
CA ASN A 180 -24.59 -0.38 -9.48
C ASN A 180 -23.63 -0.47 -8.27
N GLY A 181 -22.80 -1.51 -8.18
CA GLY A 181 -21.93 -1.78 -7.03
C GLY A 181 -22.67 -2.41 -5.84
N LEU A 182 -21.99 -2.47 -4.68
CA LEU A 182 -22.45 -3.19 -3.48
C LEU A 182 -22.89 -2.30 -2.30
N GLY A 183 -22.78 -0.97 -2.39
CA GLY A 183 -23.17 -0.06 -1.29
C GLY A 183 -22.36 -0.26 0.00
N TRP A 184 -21.04 -0.46 -0.12
CA TRP A 184 -20.16 -0.87 0.97
C TRP A 184 -19.71 0.27 1.91
N LEU A 185 -19.48 -0.09 3.18
CA LEU A 185 -18.88 0.76 4.22
C LEU A 185 -17.59 0.11 4.75
N SER A 186 -16.56 0.92 5.02
CA SER A 186 -15.25 0.40 5.44
C SER A 186 -15.24 -0.13 6.87
N PRO A 187 -14.69 -1.33 7.12
CA PRO A 187 -14.45 -1.80 8.48
C PRO A 187 -13.27 -1.05 9.12
N PRO A 188 -13.18 -1.06 10.46
CA PRO A 188 -12.07 -0.44 11.17
C PRO A 188 -10.72 -1.16 10.89
N PRO A 189 -9.59 -0.49 11.12
CA PRO A 189 -8.26 -1.10 11.05
C PRO A 189 -8.08 -2.28 12.02
N THR A 190 -7.57 -3.40 11.53
CA THR A 190 -7.16 -4.57 12.34
C THR A 190 -5.65 -4.79 12.29
N THR A 191 -5.09 -5.40 13.34
CA THR A 191 -3.67 -5.74 13.42
C THR A 191 -3.30 -6.76 12.32
N PRO A 192 -2.17 -6.58 11.62
CA PRO A 192 -1.67 -7.58 10.70
C PRO A 192 -1.28 -8.86 11.43
N PRO A 193 -1.23 -10.02 10.73
CA PRO A 193 -0.63 -11.22 11.30
C PRO A 193 0.82 -10.95 11.75
N PRO A 194 1.30 -11.65 12.81
CA PRO A 194 2.68 -11.51 13.27
C PRO A 194 3.66 -11.68 12.11
N ALA A 195 4.68 -10.82 12.04
CA ALA A 195 5.79 -11.05 11.12
C ALA A 195 6.55 -12.30 11.59
N ASP A 196 6.79 -13.25 10.68
CA ASP A 196 7.77 -14.30 10.94
C ASP A 196 9.12 -13.60 11.08
N THR A 197 9.71 -13.65 12.27
CA THR A 197 11.01 -13.02 12.51
C THR A 197 12.04 -13.72 11.63
N PHE A 198 12.55 -12.97 10.65
CA PHE A 198 13.72 -13.39 9.88
C PHE A 198 14.89 -13.55 10.86
N LYS A 199 15.19 -14.79 11.25
CA LYS A 199 16.51 -15.11 11.77
C LYS A 199 17.44 -15.07 10.56
N LEU A 200 18.32 -14.08 10.50
CA LEU A 200 19.57 -14.29 9.78
C LEU A 200 20.21 -15.52 10.43
N GLU A 201 20.14 -16.67 9.77
CA GLU A 201 21.09 -17.72 10.07
C GLU A 201 22.45 -17.17 9.66
N THR A 202 23.18 -16.67 10.66
CA THR A 202 24.60 -16.38 10.52
C THR A 202 25.25 -17.71 10.18
N PHE A 203 25.58 -17.91 8.90
CA PHE A 203 26.44 -19.02 8.50
C PHE A 203 27.75 -18.88 9.28
N GLN A 204 28.00 -19.82 10.19
CA GLN A 204 29.24 -19.98 10.93
C GLN A 204 30.18 -20.90 10.17
#